data_AF-A0A0N8KQY3-F1
#
_entry.id   AF-A0A0N8KQY3-F1
#
_cell.length_a   1.000
_cell.length_b   1.000
_cell.length_c   1.000
_cell.angle_alpha   90.00
_cell.angle_beta   90.00
_cell.angle_gamma   90.00
#
_symmetry.space_group_name_H-M   'P 1'
#
loop_
_entity.id
_entity.type
_entity.pdbx_description
1 polymer ?
#
loop_
_entity_poly.entity_id
_entity_poly.type
_entity_poly.pdbx_seq_one_letter_code
_entity_poly.pdbx_strand_id
1 'polypeptide(L)'
;MFASLGAYYLYLDKQKDTMLAEYFGENGIYKLYRVQAGSASYYDDAHPYFLDSDGDTTGHHISEDTYKAIQFLQNKETGKVLAWWDYGLEIKAAGKEPVISYASEAIKTTIARPSSLYDKFEQNEKVADVSRFFTTDSEEVAKGIAGKYGANLVYISRERMNDLIQVMMFAVDPESMRKQNIKTLEEYSEKIKPTMAYKFNSGAELNYFDKIFENKDVIIYQLK
;
A
#
# COMPACT_ATOMS: atom_id res chain seq x y z
N MET A 1 -5.65 -30.52 -7.17
CA MET A 1 -5.02 -31.40 -6.16
C MET A 1 -4.50 -30.49 -5.06
N PHE A 2 -5.15 -30.48 -3.89
CA PHE A 2 -4.89 -29.55 -2.77
C PHE A 2 -3.68 -30.00 -1.92
N ALA A 3 -2.51 -30.07 -2.54
CA ALA A 3 -1.25 -29.88 -1.85
C ALA A 3 -0.83 -28.44 -2.18
N SER A 4 -0.65 -27.49 -1.26
CA SER A 4 -0.58 -27.61 0.19
C SER A 4 -0.44 -26.19 0.76
N LEU A 5 -1.54 -25.49 1.06
CA LEU A 5 -1.45 -24.29 1.92
C LEU A 5 -0.75 -24.67 3.24
N GLY A 6 -1.07 -25.86 3.78
CA GLY A 6 -0.39 -26.42 4.94
C GLY A 6 1.11 -26.66 4.77
N ALA A 7 1.59 -27.08 3.59
CA ALA A 7 3.04 -27.24 3.39
C ALA A 7 3.73 -25.91 3.02
N TYR A 8 3.03 -24.97 2.37
CA TYR A 8 3.50 -23.59 2.20
C TYR A 8 3.71 -22.91 3.58
N TYR A 9 2.77 -23.07 4.50
CA TYR A 9 2.89 -22.55 5.87
C TYR A 9 3.97 -23.27 6.70
N LEU A 10 4.05 -24.61 6.65
CA LEU A 10 5.13 -25.38 7.29
C LEU A 10 6.52 -25.05 6.71
N TYR A 11 6.56 -24.67 5.44
CA TYR A 11 7.78 -24.31 4.74
C TYR A 11 8.24 -22.89 5.09
N LEU A 12 7.32 -21.92 5.15
CA LEU A 12 7.63 -20.57 5.63
C LEU A 12 8.12 -20.59 7.08
N ASP A 13 7.48 -21.34 7.98
CA ASP A 13 7.93 -21.48 9.37
C ASP A 13 9.33 -22.09 9.47
N LYS A 14 9.66 -23.09 8.65
CA LYS A 14 11.03 -23.65 8.58
C LYS A 14 12.04 -22.70 7.94
N GLN A 15 11.61 -21.80 7.04
CA GLN A 15 12.49 -20.81 6.43
C GLN A 15 12.76 -19.61 7.33
N LYS A 16 11.84 -19.24 8.23
CA LYS A 16 12.03 -18.14 9.21
C LYS A 16 13.35 -18.29 9.99
N ASP A 17 13.74 -19.52 10.33
CA ASP A 17 14.99 -19.82 11.04
C ASP A 17 16.26 -19.61 10.17
N THR A 18 16.12 -19.62 8.85
CA THR A 18 17.21 -19.42 7.88
C THR A 18 17.21 -18.04 7.22
N MET A 19 16.16 -17.27 7.45
CA MET A 19 15.98 -15.94 6.90
C MET A 19 16.63 -14.90 7.82
N LEU A 20 17.34 -13.92 7.25
CA LEU A 20 17.82 -12.78 8.05
C LEU A 20 16.62 -11.90 8.38
N ALA A 21 16.24 -11.86 9.66
CA ALA A 21 15.21 -10.98 10.17
C ALA A 21 15.79 -9.59 10.40
N GLU A 22 15.29 -8.61 9.66
CA GLU A 22 15.46 -7.20 10.01
C GLU A 22 14.18 -6.76 10.73
N TYR A 23 14.36 -6.19 11.91
CA TYR A 23 13.27 -5.77 12.79
C TYR A 23 12.97 -4.31 12.50
N PHE A 24 11.70 -4.05 12.20
CA PHE A 24 11.24 -2.74 11.82
C PHE A 24 9.98 -2.30 12.59
N GLY A 25 9.70 -1.00 12.50
CA GLY A 25 8.61 -0.37 13.23
C GLY A 25 8.88 -0.12 14.71
N GLU A 26 7.93 0.52 15.38
CA GLU A 26 8.00 0.74 16.83
C GLU A 26 7.98 -0.62 17.55
N ASN A 27 8.97 -0.85 18.42
CA ASN A 27 9.21 -2.11 19.13
C ASN A 27 9.58 -3.34 18.27
N GLY A 28 9.91 -3.16 16.97
CA GLY A 28 10.37 -4.25 16.12
C GLY A 28 9.30 -5.30 15.78
N ILE A 29 8.02 -4.94 15.87
CA ILE A 29 6.87 -5.85 15.67
C ILE A 29 6.73 -6.27 14.19
N TYR A 30 7.30 -5.51 13.25
CA TYR A 30 7.28 -5.86 11.83
C TYR A 30 8.63 -6.46 11.44
N LYS A 31 8.63 -7.72 11.03
CA LYS A 31 9.82 -8.41 10.57
C LYS A 31 9.82 -8.48 9.06
N LEU A 32 10.86 -7.91 8.44
CA LEU A 32 11.17 -8.24 7.06
C LEU A 32 12.19 -9.37 7.06
N TYR A 33 11.91 -10.38 6.27
CA TYR A 33 12.80 -11.51 6.11
C TYR A 33 13.52 -11.39 4.78
N ARG A 34 14.85 -11.45 4.82
CA ARG A 34 15.63 -11.68 3.60
C ARG A 34 15.77 -13.19 3.43
N VAL A 35 15.06 -13.74 2.43
CA VAL A 35 15.25 -15.13 2.02
C VAL A 35 16.63 -15.23 1.39
N GLN A 36 17.53 -16.06 1.92
CA GLN A 36 18.84 -16.27 1.28
C GLN A 36 18.67 -17.13 0.03
N ALA A 37 19.47 -16.82 -1.01
CA ALA A 37 19.54 -17.64 -2.23
C ALA A 37 19.81 -19.11 -1.86
N GLY A 38 19.06 -20.04 -2.47
CA GLY A 38 19.21 -21.49 -2.23
C GLY A 38 18.50 -22.04 -0.99
N SER A 39 17.87 -21.21 -0.15
CA SER A 39 17.01 -21.67 0.96
C SER A 39 15.59 -22.05 0.49
N ALA A 40 15.20 -21.62 -0.73
CA ALA A 40 13.96 -21.97 -1.37
C ALA A 40 14.15 -22.43 -2.82
N SER A 41 13.71 -23.65 -3.18
CA SER A 41 13.91 -24.23 -4.53
C SER A 41 13.08 -23.58 -5.65
N TYR A 42 12.54 -22.38 -5.41
CA TYR A 42 11.69 -21.64 -6.36
C TYR A 42 12.26 -20.28 -6.76
N TYR A 43 13.30 -19.78 -6.06
CA TYR A 43 13.92 -18.49 -6.36
C TYR A 43 15.45 -18.63 -6.28
N ASP A 44 16.12 -18.32 -7.37
CA ASP A 44 17.60 -18.38 -7.47
C ASP A 44 18.30 -17.22 -6.73
N ASP A 45 17.55 -16.16 -6.37
CA ASP A 45 18.09 -14.94 -5.75
C ASP A 45 17.47 -14.62 -4.38
N ALA A 46 18.20 -13.85 -3.58
CA ALA A 46 17.71 -13.38 -2.29
C ALA A 46 16.66 -12.28 -2.47
N HIS A 47 15.44 -12.50 -1.99
CA HIS A 47 14.34 -11.53 -2.13
C HIS A 47 13.74 -11.13 -0.78
N PRO A 48 13.36 -9.85 -0.61
CA PRO A 48 12.68 -9.39 0.59
C PRO A 48 11.24 -9.93 0.65
N TYR A 49 10.87 -10.47 1.81
CA TYR A 49 9.57 -11.06 2.09
C TYR A 49 8.97 -10.45 3.36
N PHE A 50 7.74 -9.96 3.26
CA PHE A 50 7.00 -9.31 4.34
C PHE A 50 6.10 -10.32 5.05
N LEU A 51 6.14 -10.40 6.38
CA LEU A 51 5.11 -11.10 7.17
C LEU A 51 4.11 -10.12 7.75
N ASP A 52 2.82 -10.47 7.70
CA ASP A 52 1.73 -9.58 8.12
C ASP A 52 1.74 -9.32 9.65
N SER A 53 2.30 -10.25 10.45
CA SER A 53 2.64 -10.05 11.86
C SER A 53 3.62 -11.13 12.37
N ASP A 54 4.18 -10.92 13.57
CA ASP A 54 5.08 -11.85 14.27
C ASP A 54 4.49 -13.26 14.50
N GLY A 55 3.16 -13.37 14.55
CA GLY A 55 2.44 -14.64 14.72
C GLY A 55 1.81 -15.18 13.44
N ASP A 56 1.83 -14.40 12.35
CA ASP A 56 1.23 -14.82 11.09
C ASP A 56 2.20 -15.67 10.27
N THR A 57 1.59 -16.54 9.46
CA THR A 57 2.27 -17.33 8.44
C THR A 57 1.93 -16.83 7.03
N THR A 58 1.12 -15.77 6.94
CA THR A 58 0.83 -15.06 5.70
C THR A 58 1.76 -13.86 5.52
N GLY A 59 2.15 -13.65 4.27
CA GLY A 59 3.08 -12.64 3.87
C GLY A 59 3.06 -12.46 2.36
N HIS A 60 3.85 -11.52 1.86
CA HIS A 60 4.00 -11.33 0.43
C HIS A 60 5.42 -10.91 0.07
N HIS A 61 5.84 -11.31 -1.13
CA HIS A 61 7.08 -10.81 -1.72
C HIS A 61 6.95 -9.31 -1.97
N ILE A 62 8.00 -8.57 -1.64
CA ILE A 62 8.16 -7.19 -2.06
C ILE A 62 9.37 -7.09 -2.98
N SER A 63 9.37 -6.11 -3.88
CA SER A 63 10.53 -5.88 -4.75
C SER A 63 11.68 -5.23 -3.98
N GLU A 64 12.90 -5.29 -4.55
CA GLU A 64 14.05 -4.56 -4.00
C GLU A 64 13.79 -3.04 -3.97
N ASP A 65 13.09 -2.51 -4.96
CA ASP A 65 12.72 -1.10 -5.04
C ASP A 65 11.71 -0.71 -3.95
N THR A 66 10.72 -1.58 -3.66
CA THR A 66 9.80 -1.38 -2.53
C THR A 66 10.56 -1.39 -1.20
N TYR A 67 11.49 -2.33 -1.03
CA TYR A 67 12.33 -2.40 0.16
C TYR A 67 13.19 -1.13 0.36
N LYS A 68 13.85 -0.62 -0.70
CA LYS A 68 14.60 0.64 -0.66
C LYS A 68 13.71 1.83 -0.28
N ALA A 69 12.45 1.85 -0.75
CA ALA A 69 11.50 2.88 -0.39
C ALA A 69 11.12 2.84 1.10
N ILE A 70 10.92 1.63 1.66
CA ILE A 70 10.68 1.44 3.10
C ILE A 70 11.87 1.95 3.91
N GLN A 71 13.11 1.60 3.52
CA GLN A 71 14.33 2.10 4.17
C GLN A 71 14.46 3.63 4.09
N PHE A 72 14.16 4.21 2.92
CA PHE A 72 14.15 5.66 2.76
C PHE A 72 13.14 6.31 3.72
N LEU A 73 11.93 5.76 3.79
CA LEU A 73 10.85 6.26 4.63
C LEU A 73 11.20 6.15 6.12
N GLN A 74 11.86 5.07 6.54
CA GLN A 74 12.32 4.84 7.91
C GLN A 74 13.25 5.95 8.40
N ASN A 75 14.10 6.48 7.52
CA ASN A 75 15.06 7.55 7.85
C ASN A 75 14.46 8.96 7.89
N LYS A 76 13.15 9.11 7.64
CA LYS A 76 12.45 10.40 7.79
C LYS A 76 12.02 10.63 9.23
N GLU A 77 11.73 11.88 9.59
CA GLU A 77 11.10 12.19 10.89
C GLU A 77 9.76 11.45 11.04
N THR A 78 9.34 11.19 12.28
CA THR A 78 8.07 10.53 12.57
C THR A 78 6.92 11.33 11.95
N GLY A 79 6.03 10.66 11.24
CA GLY A 79 4.97 11.31 10.49
C GLY A 79 3.90 10.32 10.06
N LYS A 80 2.69 10.85 9.83
CA LYS A 80 1.59 10.07 9.29
C LYS A 80 1.70 10.03 7.77
N VAL A 81 1.47 8.85 7.19
CA VAL A 81 1.62 8.61 5.76
C VAL A 81 0.25 8.32 5.14
N LEU A 82 -0.11 9.08 4.12
CA LEU A 82 -1.24 8.78 3.24
C LEU A 82 -0.82 7.71 2.23
N ALA A 83 -1.46 6.56 2.31
CA ALA A 83 -1.32 5.46 1.37
C ALA A 83 -2.68 4.78 1.22
N TRP A 84 -2.86 4.00 0.14
CA TRP A 84 -3.97 3.07 0.09
C TRP A 84 -3.78 1.96 1.14
N TRP A 85 -4.89 1.41 1.66
CA TRP A 85 -4.83 0.48 2.79
C TRP A 85 -4.04 -0.81 2.49
N ASP A 86 -4.00 -1.26 1.22
CA ASP A 86 -3.17 -2.40 0.79
C ASP A 86 -1.69 -2.24 1.23
N TYR A 87 -1.19 -0.99 1.32
CA TYR A 87 0.20 -0.67 1.63
C TYR A 87 0.43 -0.27 3.09
N GLY A 88 -0.61 -0.30 3.93
CA GLY A 88 -0.50 0.14 5.33
C GLY A 88 0.55 -0.63 6.13
N LEU A 89 0.81 -1.89 5.78
CA LEU A 89 1.83 -2.73 6.39
C LEU A 89 3.27 -2.29 6.03
N GLU A 90 3.52 -1.89 4.78
CA GLU A 90 4.81 -1.35 4.34
C GLU A 90 5.14 -0.05 5.10
N ILE A 91 4.13 0.80 5.29
CA ILE A 91 4.26 2.04 6.08
C ILE A 91 4.62 1.75 7.53
N LYS A 92 3.93 0.77 8.13
CA LYS A 92 4.18 0.35 9.51
C LYS A 92 5.58 -0.23 9.68
N ALA A 93 6.06 -1.02 8.72
CA ALA A 93 7.44 -1.46 8.71
C ALA A 93 8.41 -0.29 8.57
N ALA A 94 8.10 0.78 7.84
CA ALA A 94 8.95 1.98 7.89
C ALA A 94 8.93 2.72 9.26
N GLY A 95 8.24 2.20 10.29
CA GLY A 95 8.07 2.88 11.57
C GLY A 95 7.24 4.15 11.46
N LYS A 96 6.32 4.18 10.50
CA LYS A 96 5.39 5.28 10.29
C LYS A 96 3.97 4.87 10.63
N GLU A 97 3.15 5.85 10.91
CA GLU A 97 1.73 5.66 11.16
C GLU A 97 0.96 5.86 9.84
N PRO A 98 0.35 4.82 9.25
CA PRO A 98 -0.51 5.02 8.08
C PRO A 98 -1.81 5.73 8.48
N VAL A 99 -2.33 6.59 7.62
CA VAL A 99 -3.65 7.21 7.87
C VAL A 99 -4.74 6.13 7.94
N ILE A 100 -4.75 5.16 7.03
CA ILE A 100 -5.62 3.98 7.11
C ILE A 100 -4.77 2.71 7.00
N SER A 101 -5.07 1.73 7.84
CA SER A 101 -4.41 0.41 7.79
C SER A 101 -5.28 -0.67 7.17
N TYR A 102 -6.59 -0.44 7.11
CA TYR A 102 -7.57 -1.43 6.70
C TYR A 102 -8.60 -0.81 5.76
N ALA A 103 -9.26 -1.66 4.99
CA ALA A 103 -10.46 -1.27 4.26
C ALA A 103 -11.58 -0.88 5.24
N SER A 104 -12.67 -0.36 4.69
CA SER A 104 -13.92 -0.16 5.44
C SER A 104 -14.94 -1.25 5.09
N GLU A 105 -15.95 -1.43 5.93
CA GLU A 105 -17.00 -2.42 5.67
C GLU A 105 -17.73 -2.16 4.35
N ALA A 106 -17.87 -0.89 3.96
CA ALA A 106 -18.56 -0.49 2.73
C ALA A 106 -17.90 -1.05 1.45
N ILE A 107 -16.59 -1.29 1.48
CA ILE A 107 -15.84 -1.82 0.33
C ILE A 107 -15.33 -3.25 0.55
N LYS A 108 -15.83 -3.96 1.57
CA LYS A 108 -15.37 -5.33 1.89
C LYS A 108 -15.42 -6.29 0.69
N THR A 109 -16.35 -6.08 -0.24
CA THR A 109 -16.52 -6.91 -1.44
C THR A 109 -15.42 -6.70 -2.49
N THR A 110 -14.61 -5.65 -2.38
CA THR A 110 -13.48 -5.37 -3.29
C THR A 110 -12.17 -6.01 -2.82
N ILE A 111 -12.17 -6.65 -1.64
CA ILE A 111 -10.98 -7.26 -1.04
C ILE A 111 -10.82 -8.68 -1.60
N ALA A 112 -9.79 -8.89 -2.42
CA ALA A 112 -9.56 -10.17 -3.10
C ALA A 112 -8.91 -11.25 -2.21
N ARG A 113 -8.30 -10.90 -1.07
CA ARG A 113 -7.51 -11.83 -0.24
C ARG A 113 -8.23 -12.22 1.04
N PRO A 114 -8.44 -13.53 1.30
CA PRO A 114 -8.85 -13.98 2.61
C PRO A 114 -7.75 -13.69 3.65
N SER A 115 -8.02 -12.82 4.61
CA SER A 115 -7.07 -12.56 5.70
C SER A 115 -7.80 -12.44 7.04
N SER A 116 -7.09 -12.72 8.12
CA SER A 116 -7.52 -12.41 9.49
C SER A 116 -7.77 -10.90 9.71
N LEU A 117 -7.35 -10.05 8.78
CA LEU A 117 -7.64 -8.61 8.80
C LEU A 117 -9.12 -8.29 8.52
N TYR A 118 -9.94 -9.24 8.05
CA TYR A 118 -11.37 -9.02 7.88
C TYR A 118 -12.14 -8.74 9.18
N ASP A 119 -11.57 -9.06 10.34
CA ASP A 119 -12.17 -8.69 11.62
C ASP A 119 -11.82 -7.25 12.04
N LYS A 120 -11.04 -6.53 11.22
CA LYS A 120 -10.59 -5.15 11.47
C LYS A 120 -10.96 -4.26 10.29
N PHE A 121 -11.83 -3.28 10.54
CA PHE A 121 -12.20 -2.26 9.57
C PHE A 121 -11.89 -0.85 10.09
N GLU A 122 -11.48 0.02 9.18
CA GLU A 122 -11.45 1.46 9.43
C GLU A 122 -12.86 2.04 9.30
N GLN A 123 -13.07 3.22 9.88
CA GLN A 123 -14.33 3.94 9.74
C GLN A 123 -14.59 4.29 8.26
N ASN A 124 -15.83 4.09 7.80
CA ASN A 124 -16.23 4.36 6.42
C ASN A 124 -15.88 5.79 5.97
N GLU A 125 -16.13 6.80 6.82
CA GLU A 125 -15.82 8.20 6.51
C GLU A 125 -14.32 8.42 6.27
N LYS A 126 -13.48 7.81 7.11
CA LYS A 126 -12.03 7.94 7.02
C LYS A 126 -11.47 7.31 5.75
N VAL A 127 -11.96 6.13 5.36
CA VAL A 127 -11.60 5.50 4.08
C VAL A 127 -12.12 6.32 2.90
N ALA A 128 -13.35 6.83 2.97
CA ALA A 128 -13.91 7.69 1.92
C ALA A 128 -13.10 8.98 1.74
N ASP A 129 -12.57 9.58 2.81
CA ASP A 129 -11.69 10.74 2.70
C ASP A 129 -10.35 10.39 2.06
N VAL A 130 -9.69 9.32 2.49
CA VAL A 130 -8.43 8.88 1.85
C VAL A 130 -8.67 8.53 0.38
N SER A 131 -9.80 7.93 0.04
CA SER A 131 -10.18 7.72 -1.34
C SER A 131 -10.40 9.03 -2.09
N ARG A 132 -11.07 10.02 -1.49
CA ARG A 132 -11.27 11.34 -2.08
C ARG A 132 -9.96 12.10 -2.29
N PHE A 133 -8.98 11.93 -1.40
CA PHE A 133 -7.62 12.45 -1.56
C PHE A 133 -6.98 11.96 -2.88
N PHE A 134 -7.17 10.69 -3.20
CA PHE A 134 -6.61 10.08 -4.41
C PHE A 134 -7.45 10.37 -5.66
N THR A 135 -8.79 10.40 -5.56
CA THR A 135 -9.67 10.48 -6.74
C THR A 135 -10.08 11.90 -7.14
N THR A 136 -9.84 12.90 -6.29
CA THR A 136 -10.05 14.31 -6.65
C THR A 136 -9.13 14.73 -7.79
N ASP A 137 -9.54 15.69 -8.60
CA ASP A 137 -8.68 16.37 -9.59
C ASP A 137 -8.00 17.63 -9.02
N SER A 138 -8.44 18.08 -7.85
CA SER A 138 -7.98 19.28 -7.16
C SER A 138 -6.90 18.99 -6.13
N GLU A 139 -5.75 19.63 -6.33
CA GLU A 139 -4.61 19.56 -5.39
C GLU A 139 -4.93 20.19 -4.03
N GLU A 140 -5.75 21.25 -4.00
CA GLU A 140 -6.21 21.89 -2.76
C GLU A 140 -7.05 20.94 -1.90
N VAL A 141 -7.93 20.17 -2.54
CA VAL A 141 -8.74 19.16 -1.84
C VAL A 141 -7.85 18.07 -1.25
N ALA A 142 -6.86 17.61 -2.01
CA ALA A 142 -5.89 16.62 -1.54
C ALA A 142 -5.08 17.18 -0.35
N LYS A 143 -4.56 18.40 -0.45
CA LYS A 143 -3.88 19.10 0.65
C LYS A 143 -4.77 19.20 1.89
N GLY A 144 -6.03 19.60 1.72
CA GLY A 144 -6.98 19.74 2.82
C GLY A 144 -7.21 18.42 3.56
N ILE A 145 -7.32 17.30 2.83
CA ILE A 145 -7.47 15.97 3.43
C ILE A 145 -6.19 15.52 4.12
N ALA A 146 -5.01 15.76 3.53
CA ALA A 146 -3.73 15.49 4.18
C ALA A 146 -3.61 16.25 5.51
N GLY A 147 -3.97 17.54 5.51
CA GLY A 147 -4.04 18.36 6.71
C GLY A 147 -5.04 17.85 7.75
N LYS A 148 -6.26 17.43 7.36
CA LYS A 148 -7.29 16.87 8.25
C LYS A 148 -6.75 15.69 9.07
N TYR A 149 -5.90 14.85 8.48
CA TYR A 149 -5.35 13.66 9.14
C TYR A 149 -3.92 13.85 9.67
N GLY A 150 -3.35 15.05 9.58
CA GLY A 150 -1.97 15.32 10.00
C GLY A 150 -0.93 14.53 9.20
N ALA A 151 -1.25 14.15 7.97
CA ALA A 151 -0.35 13.42 7.10
C ALA A 151 0.58 14.38 6.36
N ASN A 152 1.88 14.20 6.52
CA ASN A 152 2.92 15.00 5.88
C ASN A 152 3.62 14.26 4.73
N LEU A 153 3.33 12.97 4.55
CA LEU A 153 3.93 12.12 3.54
C LEU A 153 2.83 11.38 2.76
N VAL A 154 3.07 11.15 1.48
CA VAL A 154 2.21 10.37 0.59
C VAL A 154 3.04 9.26 -0.03
N TYR A 155 2.58 8.03 0.06
CA TYR A 155 3.26 6.84 -0.46
C TYR A 155 2.46 6.23 -1.61
N ILE A 156 3.14 6.02 -2.74
CA ILE A 156 2.53 5.55 -3.98
C ILE A 156 3.27 4.33 -4.49
N SER A 157 2.63 3.17 -4.45
CA SER A 157 3.10 1.97 -5.15
C SER A 157 2.62 2.00 -6.61
N ARG A 158 3.56 1.99 -7.55
CA ARG A 158 3.30 2.33 -8.95
C ARG A 158 2.55 1.26 -9.72
N GLU A 159 2.82 0.00 -9.41
CA GLU A 159 2.35 -1.16 -10.17
C GLU A 159 0.82 -1.22 -10.25
N ARG A 160 0.12 -0.96 -9.14
CA ARG A 160 -1.33 -1.16 -9.04
C ARG A 160 -2.13 0.13 -8.83
N MET A 161 -1.49 1.27 -8.60
CA MET A 161 -2.21 2.50 -8.23
C MET A 161 -3.31 2.86 -9.23
N ASN A 162 -3.04 2.77 -10.53
CA ASN A 162 -4.04 3.11 -11.56
C ASN A 162 -5.26 2.17 -11.56
N ASP A 163 -5.07 0.90 -11.23
CA ASP A 163 -6.16 -0.08 -11.13
C ASP A 163 -6.98 0.13 -9.85
N LEU A 164 -6.34 0.61 -8.78
CA LEU A 164 -6.98 0.89 -7.50
C LEU A 164 -7.86 2.15 -7.52
N ILE A 165 -7.64 3.07 -8.46
CA ILE A 165 -8.44 4.31 -8.58
C ILE A 165 -9.94 3.99 -8.68
N GLN A 166 -10.32 2.95 -9.43
CA GLN A 166 -11.72 2.55 -9.54
C GLN A 166 -12.33 2.14 -8.19
N VAL A 167 -11.56 1.39 -7.38
CA VAL A 167 -11.96 0.96 -6.04
C VAL A 167 -12.07 2.16 -5.10
N MET A 168 -11.14 3.11 -5.20
CA MET A 168 -11.19 4.34 -4.43
C MET A 168 -12.42 5.19 -4.82
N MET A 169 -12.73 5.32 -6.10
CA MET A 169 -13.94 6.01 -6.55
C MET A 169 -15.20 5.35 -5.99
N PHE A 170 -15.23 4.01 -5.95
CA PHE A 170 -16.31 3.25 -5.34
C PHE A 170 -16.41 3.50 -3.83
N ALA A 171 -15.28 3.65 -3.13
CA ALA A 171 -15.27 3.96 -1.70
C ALA A 171 -15.79 5.37 -1.37
N VAL A 172 -15.62 6.34 -2.28
CA VAL A 172 -16.15 7.72 -2.12
C VAL A 172 -17.66 7.74 -2.31
N ASP A 173 -18.15 7.12 -3.39
CA ASP A 173 -19.56 7.07 -3.74
C ASP A 173 -19.88 5.79 -4.54
N PRO A 174 -20.32 4.72 -3.82
CA PRO A 174 -20.66 3.43 -4.44
C PRO A 174 -21.75 3.53 -5.51
N GLU A 175 -22.69 4.46 -5.35
CA GLU A 175 -23.83 4.64 -6.25
C GLU A 175 -23.44 5.36 -7.54
N SER A 176 -22.49 6.30 -7.47
CA SER A 176 -21.95 6.96 -8.66
C SER A 176 -21.23 5.96 -9.58
N MET A 177 -20.47 5.03 -9.01
CA MET A 177 -19.66 4.06 -9.76
C MET A 177 -20.52 3.07 -10.55
N ARG A 178 -21.64 2.61 -9.98
CA ARG A 178 -22.60 1.75 -10.68
C ARG A 178 -23.22 2.42 -11.91
N LYS A 179 -23.26 3.75 -11.94
CA LYS A 179 -23.81 4.55 -13.05
C LYS A 179 -22.78 4.86 -14.13
N GLN A 180 -21.50 4.52 -13.92
CA GLN A 180 -20.45 4.81 -14.90
C GLN A 180 -20.50 3.79 -16.03
N ASN A 181 -20.77 4.28 -17.25
CA ASN A 181 -20.84 3.47 -18.46
C ASN A 181 -19.49 3.46 -19.19
N ILE A 182 -18.41 3.07 -18.48
CA ILE A 182 -17.08 2.91 -19.08
C ILE A 182 -17.07 1.59 -19.84
N LYS A 183 -16.86 1.64 -21.16
CA LYS A 183 -16.95 0.48 -22.04
C LYS A 183 -15.58 0.04 -22.56
N THR A 184 -14.58 0.91 -22.50
CA THR A 184 -13.24 0.63 -23.01
C THR A 184 -12.13 1.03 -22.02
N LEU A 185 -10.95 0.43 -22.19
CA LEU A 185 -9.75 0.79 -21.42
C LEU A 185 -9.29 2.22 -21.69
N GLU A 186 -9.50 2.73 -22.90
CA GLU A 186 -9.14 4.10 -23.28
C GLU A 186 -10.01 5.12 -22.57
N GLU A 187 -11.33 4.89 -22.52
CA GLU A 187 -12.26 5.72 -21.75
C GLU A 187 -11.91 5.73 -20.26
N TYR A 188 -11.52 4.59 -19.70
CA TYR A 188 -11.05 4.50 -18.31
C TYR A 188 -9.78 5.33 -18.12
N SER A 189 -8.79 5.16 -19.00
CA SER A 189 -7.51 5.88 -18.94
C SER A 189 -7.70 7.39 -18.96
N GLU A 190 -8.48 7.93 -19.91
CA GLU A 190 -8.76 9.37 -19.99
C GLU A 190 -9.46 9.90 -18.73
N LYS A 191 -10.33 9.09 -18.12
CA LYS A 191 -11.06 9.46 -16.92
C LYS A 191 -10.19 9.53 -15.67
N ILE A 192 -9.19 8.65 -15.54
CA ILE A 192 -8.32 8.62 -14.36
C ILE A 192 -7.17 9.63 -14.43
N LYS A 193 -6.73 10.03 -15.63
CA LYS A 193 -5.66 11.04 -15.84
C LYS A 193 -5.76 12.31 -14.98
N PRO A 194 -6.94 12.96 -14.84
CA PRO A 194 -7.03 14.17 -14.03
C PRO A 194 -6.89 13.94 -12.52
N THR A 195 -7.04 12.70 -12.04
CA THR A 195 -7.03 12.40 -10.60
C THR A 195 -5.65 12.60 -9.97
N MET A 196 -5.63 12.93 -8.68
CA MET A 196 -4.40 13.06 -7.91
C MET A 196 -3.62 11.75 -7.84
N ALA A 197 -4.29 10.60 -7.74
CA ALA A 197 -3.67 9.28 -7.78
C ALA A 197 -2.84 9.09 -9.05
N TYR A 198 -3.41 9.41 -10.21
CA TYR A 198 -2.69 9.33 -11.48
C TYR A 198 -1.51 10.30 -11.53
N LYS A 199 -1.70 11.56 -11.11
CA LYS A 199 -0.63 12.58 -11.08
C LYS A 199 0.53 12.18 -10.17
N PHE A 200 0.23 11.67 -8.97
CA PHE A 200 1.23 11.15 -8.05
C PHE A 200 1.95 9.94 -8.65
N ASN A 201 1.21 8.99 -9.26
CA ASN A 201 1.78 7.79 -9.86
C ASN A 201 2.63 8.07 -11.12
N SER A 202 2.30 9.13 -11.86
CA SER A 202 3.10 9.60 -13.00
C SER A 202 4.34 10.36 -12.57
N GLY A 203 4.53 10.63 -11.28
CA GLY A 203 5.67 11.42 -10.80
C GLY A 203 5.56 12.91 -11.13
N ALA A 204 4.34 13.43 -11.28
CA ALA A 204 4.09 14.82 -11.66
C ALA A 204 4.67 15.81 -10.62
N GLU A 205 5.04 17.00 -11.11
CA GLU A 205 5.36 18.15 -10.26
C GLU A 205 4.06 18.79 -9.76
N LEU A 206 4.02 19.09 -8.46
CA LEU A 206 2.82 19.51 -7.75
C LEU A 206 3.12 20.76 -6.90
N ASN A 207 2.12 21.63 -6.73
CA ASN A 207 2.30 22.91 -6.05
C ASN A 207 2.47 22.78 -4.54
N TYR A 208 1.85 21.77 -3.93
CA TYR A 208 1.77 21.51 -2.50
C TYR A 208 2.48 20.23 -2.07
N PHE A 209 2.91 19.40 -3.01
CA PHE A 209 3.55 18.12 -2.73
C PHE A 209 4.90 18.03 -3.43
N ASP A 210 5.98 17.98 -2.66
CA ASP A 210 7.33 17.77 -3.18
C ASP A 210 7.63 16.29 -3.34
N LYS A 211 8.05 15.88 -4.54
CA LYS A 211 8.54 14.52 -4.76
C LYS A 211 9.91 14.36 -4.12
N ILE A 212 10.02 13.56 -3.06
CA ILE A 212 11.25 13.40 -2.28
C ILE A 212 11.96 12.06 -2.52
N PHE A 213 11.27 11.11 -3.17
CA PHE A 213 11.82 9.83 -3.57
C PHE A 213 11.07 9.28 -4.77
N GLU A 214 11.79 8.66 -5.70
CA GLU A 214 11.23 7.94 -6.83
C GLU A 214 12.16 6.80 -7.22
N ASN A 215 11.60 5.62 -7.41
CA ASN A 215 12.24 4.52 -8.12
C ASN A 215 11.21 3.83 -9.05
N LYS A 216 11.55 2.64 -9.53
CA LYS A 216 10.73 1.89 -10.47
C LYS A 216 9.35 1.53 -9.91
N ASP A 217 9.24 1.26 -8.62
CA ASP A 217 8.05 0.68 -8.01
C ASP A 217 7.34 1.63 -7.04
N VAL A 218 8.01 2.67 -6.55
CA VAL A 218 7.48 3.56 -5.51
C VAL A 218 7.83 5.03 -5.79
N ILE A 219 6.87 5.92 -5.49
CA ILE A 219 7.07 7.37 -5.40
C ILE A 219 6.61 7.86 -4.04
N ILE A 220 7.40 8.71 -3.39
CA ILE A 220 7.04 9.33 -2.11
C ILE A 220 7.04 10.84 -2.27
N TYR A 221 5.94 11.45 -1.86
CA TYR A 221 5.79 12.90 -1.79
C TYR A 221 5.76 13.38 -0.34
N GLN A 222 6.22 14.60 -0.12
CA GLN A 222 6.11 15.33 1.13
C GLN A 222 5.22 16.55 0.95
N LEU A 223 4.31 16.78 1.88
CA LEU A 223 3.50 17.99 1.92
C LEU A 223 4.40 19.20 2.28
N LYS A 224 4.27 20.28 1.50
CA LYS A 224 4.97 21.57 1.72
C LYS A 224 4.43 22.35 2.91
#